data_AF-A0A8H5QSB9-F1
#
_entry.id   AF-A0A8H5QSB9-F1
#
_cell.length_a   1.000
_cell.length_b   1.000
_cell.length_c   1.000
_cell.angle_alpha   90.00
_cell.angle_beta   90.00
_cell.angle_gamma   90.00
#
_symmetry.space_group_name_H-M   'P 1'
#
loop_
_entity.id
_entity.type
_entity.pdbx_description
1 polymer ?
#
loop_
_entity_poly.entity_id
_entity_poly.type
_entity_poly.pdbx_seq_one_letter_code
_entity_poly.pdbx_strand_id
1 'polypeptide(L)'
;MDQGPVRNTGGLADSFISPSPFYSLSFAQKTDWSTFFAPGREIGQYIEKVVDDFELRDNIHLSTEVVSCKWNPKVHLWEVTFQRLLHGVGDLSAADRKHIEDTKGPSFVYSSETTWTCSVLVSAVGGLVEPAPWPADVPGKDKFQGDIIHSARWDSSVDFHGKNVVVVGTGCSAAQLVPRLLSSDYGASHVTQLMREPPWVLPRVTPPLGDSFYKSWSPFLCKYVPGYMQIFRAVVALATELDFGLFGAERWSERKRDTLQRQLLKHMRETVPPKVGHHGPFLDALLTEVYQYHDILTPHYSVGCKRRIYDTAWFPCLHDSRMELTTLAMKSVDEQSVNLGPGSKTHPAEKHTGVSRSIPADIIVLANGFAVNRWFHPLQIVGSKGSTLQEEFDERGGPQLYRGTALDGFPNMFVLFGPNSFTGHSSVVLGLENQVAQAIKLMRPILSGEAQKVEVTRSAVYKYNAEVQSDLKKTVWNGGGCHNWYVNDDGRNSMSYP
;
A
#
# COMPACT_ATOMS: atom_id res chain seq x y z
N MET A 1 -15.48 10.52 -29.19
CA MET A 1 -15.51 9.31 -30.03
C MET A 1 -15.06 8.17 -29.14
N ASP A 2 -15.94 7.19 -28.95
CA ASP A 2 -15.83 5.97 -28.12
C ASP A 2 -14.69 5.91 -27.10
N GLN A 3 -14.99 6.36 -25.87
CA GLN A 3 -14.32 5.84 -24.67
C GLN A 3 -14.85 4.40 -24.51
N GLY A 4 -14.08 3.40 -24.96
CA GLY A 4 -14.38 2.00 -24.69
C GLY A 4 -14.57 1.76 -23.18
N PRO A 5 -15.26 0.69 -22.77
CA PRO A 5 -15.54 0.42 -21.36
C PRO A 5 -14.22 0.44 -20.58
N VAL A 6 -14.18 1.25 -19.52
CA VAL A 6 -13.10 1.26 -18.52
C VAL A 6 -12.78 -0.20 -18.18
N ARG A 7 -11.58 -0.65 -18.54
CA ARG A 7 -11.12 -2.01 -18.22
C ARG A 7 -11.30 -2.22 -16.72
N ASN A 8 -11.78 -3.41 -16.36
CA ASN A 8 -12.12 -3.82 -15.01
C ASN A 8 -10.89 -3.64 -14.08
N THR A 9 -10.77 -2.50 -13.40
CA THR A 9 -9.63 -2.16 -12.53
C THR A 9 -9.73 -2.79 -11.14
N GLY A 10 -10.78 -3.57 -10.88
CA GLY A 10 -10.95 -4.25 -9.60
C GLY A 10 -10.00 -5.44 -9.50
N GLY A 11 -8.89 -5.27 -8.79
CA GLY A 11 -7.95 -6.35 -8.52
C GLY A 11 -8.52 -7.31 -7.47
N LEU A 12 -7.87 -8.46 -7.29
CA LEU A 12 -8.25 -9.39 -6.22
C LEU A 12 -8.02 -8.84 -4.79
N ALA A 13 -7.28 -7.74 -4.67
CA ALA A 13 -6.88 -7.10 -3.42
C ALA A 13 -7.55 -5.73 -3.27
N ASP A 14 -8.87 -5.72 -3.22
CA ASP A 14 -9.67 -4.50 -3.35
C ASP A 14 -10.39 -4.07 -2.07
N SER A 15 -10.44 -4.87 -1.01
CA SER A 15 -11.25 -4.51 0.17
C SER A 15 -10.51 -3.53 1.07
N PHE A 16 -11.11 -2.36 1.33
CA PHE A 16 -10.51 -1.40 2.25
C PHE A 16 -10.64 -1.88 3.69
N ILE A 17 -9.58 -1.64 4.47
CA ILE A 17 -9.58 -1.98 5.90
C ILE A 17 -10.02 -0.81 6.79
N SER A 18 -10.32 0.34 6.19
CA SER A 18 -10.91 1.48 6.87
C SER A 18 -12.43 1.41 6.71
N PRO A 19 -13.22 1.64 7.78
CA PRO A 19 -14.67 1.65 7.64
C PRO A 19 -15.14 2.68 6.61
N SER A 20 -15.98 2.25 5.67
CA SER A 20 -16.42 3.04 4.53
C SER A 20 -17.00 4.41 4.86
N PRO A 21 -17.84 4.55 5.91
CA PRO A 21 -18.34 5.87 6.32
C PRO A 21 -17.24 6.86 6.69
N PHE A 22 -16.07 6.39 7.13
CA PHE A 22 -14.91 7.21 7.51
C PHE A 22 -13.83 7.26 6.40
N TYR A 23 -14.02 6.52 5.32
CA TYR A 23 -13.20 6.54 4.11
C TYR A 23 -13.90 7.32 2.98
N SER A 24 -14.54 8.44 3.34
CA SER A 24 -15.14 9.39 2.41
C SER A 24 -14.82 10.82 2.85
N LEU A 25 -14.72 11.73 1.88
CA LEU A 25 -14.53 13.16 2.13
C LEU A 25 -15.63 13.68 3.05
N SER A 26 -15.27 14.59 3.95
CA SER A 26 -16.19 15.16 4.93
C SER A 26 -17.27 16.02 4.29
N PHE A 27 -16.96 16.66 3.16
CA PHE A 27 -17.88 17.51 2.39
C PHE A 27 -18.64 16.78 1.28
N ALA A 28 -18.23 15.57 0.91
CA ALA A 28 -18.86 14.75 -0.13
C ALA A 28 -19.11 13.33 0.39
N GLN A 29 -19.99 13.21 1.38
CA GLN A 29 -20.24 11.94 2.08
C GLN A 29 -21.14 11.02 1.24
N LYS A 30 -20.73 9.76 1.09
CA LYS A 30 -21.58 8.69 0.53
C LYS A 30 -22.39 8.04 1.64
N THR A 31 -23.71 7.93 1.44
CA THR A 31 -24.66 7.45 2.47
C THR A 31 -25.06 6.00 2.27
N ASP A 32 -24.87 5.45 1.09
CA ASP A 32 -25.36 4.16 0.60
C ASP A 32 -24.21 3.18 0.30
N TRP A 33 -23.25 3.08 1.22
CA TRP A 33 -22.17 2.09 1.12
C TRP A 33 -22.73 0.66 1.17
N SER A 34 -22.26 -0.21 0.28
CA SER A 34 -22.76 -1.58 0.17
C SER A 34 -22.40 -2.48 1.36
N THR A 35 -21.23 -2.23 1.96
CA THR A 35 -20.69 -2.93 3.13
C THR A 35 -19.95 -1.96 4.04
N PHE A 36 -19.68 -2.38 5.28
CA PHE A 36 -18.91 -1.56 6.23
C PHE A 36 -17.44 -1.38 5.80
N PHE A 37 -16.92 -2.31 4.99
CA PHE A 37 -15.60 -2.28 4.36
C PHE A 37 -15.79 -2.45 2.86
N ALA A 38 -16.04 -1.34 2.19
CA ALA A 38 -16.37 -1.29 0.77
C ALA A 38 -15.24 -1.87 -0.10
N PRO A 39 -15.60 -2.58 -1.18
CA PRO A 39 -14.64 -3.03 -2.17
C PRO A 39 -14.10 -1.84 -2.97
N GLY A 40 -12.90 -2.01 -3.53
CA GLY A 40 -12.14 -0.98 -4.24
C GLY A 40 -12.92 -0.41 -5.42
N ARG A 41 -13.66 -1.25 -6.14
CA ARG A 41 -14.58 -0.81 -7.20
C ARG A 41 -15.61 0.21 -6.72
N GLU A 42 -16.22 0.01 -5.56
CA GLU A 42 -17.22 0.95 -5.02
C GLU A 42 -16.57 2.27 -4.61
N ILE A 43 -15.33 2.22 -4.11
CA ILE A 43 -14.55 3.42 -3.77
C ILE A 43 -14.13 4.17 -5.04
N GLY A 44 -13.74 3.48 -6.11
CA GLY A 44 -13.47 4.07 -7.42
C GLY A 44 -14.70 4.80 -7.97
N GLN A 45 -15.87 4.15 -7.92
CA GLN A 45 -17.14 4.77 -8.31
C GLN A 45 -17.48 5.99 -7.47
N TYR A 46 -17.22 5.95 -6.16
CA TYR A 46 -17.38 7.09 -5.28
C TYR A 46 -16.47 8.27 -5.70
N ILE A 47 -15.19 8.01 -5.98
CA ILE A 47 -14.24 9.04 -6.43
C ILE A 47 -14.67 9.63 -7.78
N GLU A 48 -15.07 8.79 -8.74
CA GLU A 48 -15.59 9.25 -10.04
C GLU A 48 -16.83 10.12 -9.86
N LYS A 49 -17.75 9.72 -8.98
CA LYS A 49 -18.93 10.52 -8.66
C LYS A 49 -18.55 11.88 -8.07
N VAL A 50 -17.56 11.95 -7.17
CA VAL A 50 -17.07 13.22 -6.62
C VAL A 50 -16.46 14.09 -7.74
N VAL A 51 -15.72 13.49 -8.67
CA VAL A 51 -15.19 14.21 -9.84
C VAL A 51 -16.31 14.80 -10.69
N ASP A 52 -17.41 14.07 -10.88
CA ASP A 52 -18.57 14.52 -11.66
C ASP A 52 -19.39 15.59 -10.91
N ASP A 53 -19.68 15.38 -9.62
CA ASP A 53 -20.47 16.31 -8.79
C ASP A 53 -19.81 17.69 -8.64
N PHE A 54 -18.49 17.76 -8.74
CA PHE A 54 -17.69 18.98 -8.65
C PHE A 54 -17.15 19.45 -10.01
N GLU A 55 -17.61 18.86 -11.12
CA GLU A 55 -17.26 19.26 -12.50
C GLU A 55 -15.74 19.29 -12.76
N LEU A 56 -15.00 18.32 -12.21
CA LEU A 56 -13.53 18.31 -12.23
C LEU A 56 -12.95 17.63 -13.49
N ARG A 57 -13.77 16.93 -14.30
CA ARG A 57 -13.32 16.14 -15.46
C ARG A 57 -12.44 16.94 -16.42
N ASP A 58 -12.85 18.16 -16.75
CA ASP A 58 -12.15 19.01 -17.73
C ASP A 58 -10.78 19.51 -17.23
N ASN A 59 -10.54 19.42 -15.92
CA ASN A 59 -9.26 19.79 -15.29
C ASN A 59 -8.33 18.59 -15.09
N ILE A 60 -8.72 17.38 -15.51
CA ILE A 60 -7.96 16.15 -15.32
C ILE A 60 -7.45 15.62 -16.67
N HIS A 61 -6.14 15.65 -16.86
CA HIS A 61 -5.48 15.11 -18.03
C HIS A 61 -5.00 13.67 -17.76
N LEU A 62 -5.79 12.69 -18.22
CA LEU A 62 -5.42 11.27 -18.13
C LEU A 62 -4.41 10.87 -19.22
N SER A 63 -3.87 9.64 -19.11
CA SER A 63 -2.87 9.10 -20.04
C SER A 63 -1.67 10.04 -20.24
N THR A 64 -1.27 10.71 -19.16
CA THR A 64 -0.21 11.73 -19.15
C THR A 64 0.66 11.50 -17.92
N GLU A 65 1.96 11.40 -18.13
CA GLU A 65 2.96 11.24 -17.09
C GLU A 65 3.72 12.55 -16.89
N VAL A 66 3.85 13.00 -15.65
CA VAL A 66 4.73 14.13 -15.30
C VAL A 66 6.15 13.58 -15.19
N VAL A 67 7.09 14.09 -15.98
CA VAL A 67 8.48 13.58 -15.99
C VAL A 67 9.46 14.53 -15.30
N SER A 68 9.19 15.84 -15.34
CA SER A 68 10.05 16.83 -14.71
C SER A 68 9.26 18.04 -14.21
N CYS A 69 9.63 18.55 -13.04
CA CYS A 69 9.20 19.83 -12.49
C CYS A 69 10.44 20.64 -12.12
N LYS A 70 10.67 21.79 -12.75
CA LYS A 70 11.86 22.63 -12.50
C LYS A 70 11.46 24.03 -12.08
N TRP A 71 11.96 24.48 -10.93
CA TRP A 71 11.75 25.86 -10.50
C TRP A 71 12.62 26.82 -11.32
N ASN A 72 12.00 27.88 -11.85
CA ASN A 72 12.70 28.97 -12.50
C ASN A 72 12.86 30.17 -11.54
N PRO A 73 14.06 30.41 -10.98
CA PRO A 73 14.26 31.46 -9.98
C PRO A 73 14.14 32.88 -10.54
N LYS A 74 14.19 33.07 -11.87
CA LYS A 74 14.11 34.40 -12.49
C LYS A 74 12.66 34.89 -12.63
N VAL A 75 11.73 33.98 -12.90
CA VAL A 75 10.30 34.31 -13.12
C VAL A 75 9.38 33.80 -12.03
N HIS A 76 9.90 33.06 -11.06
CA HIS A 76 9.16 32.49 -9.93
C HIS A 76 7.99 31.58 -10.35
N LEU A 77 8.22 30.76 -11.38
CA LEU A 77 7.29 29.75 -11.87
C LEU A 77 7.97 28.38 -11.90
N TRP A 78 7.15 27.34 -11.79
CA TRP A 78 7.53 25.98 -12.10
C TRP A 78 7.36 25.72 -13.60
N GLU A 79 8.37 25.16 -14.24
CA GLU A 79 8.30 24.55 -15.56
C GLU A 79 8.01 23.05 -15.37
N VAL A 80 6.90 22.57 -15.90
CA VAL A 80 6.46 21.19 -15.72
C VAL A 80 6.37 20.51 -17.08
N THR A 81 7.16 19.45 -17.27
CA THR A 81 7.19 18.65 -18.50
C THR A 81 6.38 17.40 -18.32
N PHE A 82 5.49 17.16 -19.28
CA PHE A 82 4.58 16.03 -19.33
C PHE A 82 4.79 15.25 -20.63
N GLN A 83 4.65 13.93 -20.54
CA GLN A 83 4.65 13.04 -21.69
C GLN A 83 3.30 12.34 -21.79
N ARG A 84 2.70 12.36 -22.98
CA ARG A 84 1.43 11.67 -23.23
C ARG A 84 1.71 10.22 -23.55
N LEU A 85 1.09 9.32 -22.79
CA LEU A 85 1.24 7.89 -22.90
C LEU A 85 0.37 7.35 -24.04
N LEU A 86 0.89 6.37 -24.77
CA LEU A 86 0.11 5.60 -25.73
C LEU A 86 -0.95 4.73 -25.04
N HIS A 87 -1.98 4.35 -25.79
CA HIS A 87 -3.02 3.49 -25.27
C HIS A 87 -2.46 2.13 -24.84
N GLY A 88 -2.83 1.67 -23.65
CA GLY A 88 -2.42 0.37 -23.10
C GLY A 88 -1.07 0.33 -22.38
N VAL A 89 -0.27 1.41 -22.40
CA VAL A 89 1.00 1.46 -21.65
C VAL A 89 0.90 2.17 -20.29
N GLY A 90 -0.23 2.80 -19.99
CA GLY A 90 -0.46 3.51 -18.72
C GLY A 90 -0.49 2.59 -17.50
N ASP A 91 -0.93 1.35 -17.68
CA ASP A 91 -0.98 0.35 -16.61
C ASP A 91 0.38 -0.31 -16.36
N LEU A 92 1.39 -0.08 -17.19
CA LEU A 92 2.73 -0.64 -16.97
C LEU A 92 3.42 0.04 -15.77
N SER A 93 4.41 -0.62 -15.17
CA SER A 93 5.30 0.05 -14.20
C SER A 93 6.22 1.03 -14.92
N ALA A 94 6.80 1.99 -14.19
CA ALA A 94 7.82 2.87 -14.75
C ALA A 94 9.01 2.07 -15.34
N ALA A 95 9.39 0.96 -14.70
CA ALA A 95 10.46 0.09 -15.17
C ALA A 95 10.10 -0.65 -16.46
N ASP A 96 8.87 -1.13 -16.60
CA ASP A 96 8.40 -1.81 -17.82
C ASP A 96 8.28 -0.82 -18.98
N ARG A 97 7.79 0.41 -18.73
CA ARG A 97 7.80 1.48 -19.73
C ARG A 97 9.23 1.79 -20.17
N LYS A 98 10.17 1.94 -19.22
CA LYS A 98 11.59 2.16 -19.51
C LYS A 98 12.18 1.04 -20.35
N HIS A 99 11.86 -0.22 -20.05
CA HIS A 99 12.32 -1.36 -20.84
C HIS A 99 11.81 -1.33 -22.29
N ILE A 100 10.54 -0.97 -22.51
CA ILE A 100 9.98 -0.80 -23.86
C ILE A 100 10.68 0.36 -24.59
N GLU A 101 10.90 1.48 -23.90
CA GLU A 101 11.64 2.62 -24.44
C GLU A 101 13.06 2.21 -24.86
N ASP A 102 13.79 1.48 -24.02
CA ASP A 102 15.17 1.08 -24.28
C ASP A 102 15.29 0.06 -25.42
N THR A 103 14.28 -0.80 -25.60
CA THR A 103 14.31 -1.89 -26.58
C THR A 103 13.66 -1.54 -27.92
N LYS A 104 12.58 -0.76 -27.91
CA LYS A 104 11.77 -0.42 -29.09
C LYS A 104 11.81 1.07 -29.44
N GLY A 105 12.22 1.92 -28.50
CA GLY A 105 12.29 3.37 -28.65
C GLY A 105 11.13 4.10 -27.95
N PRO A 106 11.28 5.40 -27.67
CA PRO A 106 10.31 6.21 -26.93
C PRO A 106 8.95 6.32 -27.62
N SER A 107 8.90 6.23 -28.95
CA SER A 107 7.64 6.27 -29.73
C SER A 107 6.72 5.08 -29.50
N PHE A 108 7.17 4.01 -28.82
CA PHE A 108 6.33 2.89 -28.39
C PHE A 108 5.69 3.10 -27.02
N VAL A 109 6.06 4.19 -26.33
CA VAL A 109 5.54 4.52 -25.00
C VAL A 109 4.82 5.87 -25.03
N TYR A 110 5.41 6.87 -25.69
CA TYR A 110 4.95 8.25 -25.65
C TYR A 110 4.52 8.74 -27.04
N SER A 111 3.42 9.49 -27.09
CA SER A 111 2.93 10.12 -28.33
C SER A 111 3.41 11.56 -28.51
N SER A 112 3.66 12.27 -27.40
CA SER A 112 4.06 13.68 -27.41
C SER A 112 4.65 14.10 -26.08
N GLU A 113 5.47 15.15 -26.10
CA GLU A 113 5.98 15.83 -24.91
C GLU A 113 5.55 17.29 -24.93
N THR A 114 5.22 17.86 -23.78
CA THR A 114 4.84 19.28 -23.65
C THR A 114 5.27 19.83 -22.30
N THR A 115 5.68 21.09 -22.27
CA THR A 115 6.03 21.81 -21.04
C THR A 115 5.04 22.93 -20.79
N TRP A 116 4.47 22.97 -19.59
CA TRP A 116 3.65 24.08 -19.10
C TRP A 116 4.37 24.84 -17.99
N THR A 117 3.85 26.02 -17.65
CA THR A 117 4.28 26.75 -16.47
C THR A 117 3.16 26.89 -15.46
N CYS A 118 3.49 26.86 -14.18
CA CYS A 118 2.52 27.14 -13.12
C CYS A 118 3.16 27.92 -11.96
N SER A 119 2.36 28.74 -11.28
CA SER A 119 2.81 29.47 -10.09
C SER A 119 2.92 28.57 -8.86
N VAL A 120 2.12 27.51 -8.81
CA VAL A 120 2.01 26.58 -7.67
C VAL A 120 2.06 25.16 -8.19
N LEU A 121 2.87 24.33 -7.53
CA LEU A 121 2.98 22.90 -7.81
C LEU A 121 2.43 22.12 -6.61
N VAL A 122 1.41 21.29 -6.82
CA VAL A 122 0.88 20.38 -5.78
C VAL A 122 1.10 18.95 -6.22
N SER A 123 1.94 18.22 -5.50
CA SER A 123 2.16 16.79 -5.71
C SER A 123 1.16 15.99 -4.88
N ALA A 124 0.29 15.25 -5.57
CA ALA A 124 -0.66 14.32 -4.98
C ALA A 124 -0.41 12.87 -5.46
N VAL A 125 0.86 12.56 -5.80
CA VAL A 125 1.23 11.27 -6.40
C VAL A 125 1.09 10.10 -5.42
N GLY A 126 1.06 10.32 -4.11
CA GLY A 126 0.95 9.27 -3.10
C GLY A 126 2.26 8.51 -2.84
N GLY A 127 2.24 7.63 -1.83
CA GLY A 127 3.42 6.89 -1.36
C GLY A 127 3.41 5.37 -1.64
N LEU A 128 2.30 4.83 -2.15
CA LEU A 128 2.11 3.40 -2.45
C LEU A 128 1.67 3.24 -3.92
N VAL A 129 2.54 3.63 -4.85
CA VAL A 129 2.18 3.74 -6.28
C VAL A 129 2.99 2.80 -7.15
N GLU A 130 4.32 2.89 -7.10
CA GLU A 130 5.17 2.03 -7.90
C GLU A 130 5.28 0.63 -7.29
N PRO A 131 4.85 -0.43 -8.02
CA PRO A 131 5.02 -1.82 -7.59
C PRO A 131 6.46 -2.14 -7.21
N ALA A 132 6.65 -2.98 -6.19
CA ALA A 132 7.99 -3.49 -5.91
C ALA A 132 8.48 -4.31 -7.11
N PRO A 133 9.71 -4.08 -7.60
CA PRO A 133 10.21 -4.82 -8.76
C PRO A 133 10.41 -6.30 -8.42
N TRP A 134 10.70 -7.07 -9.46
CA TRP A 134 11.16 -8.44 -9.31
C TRP A 134 12.37 -8.51 -8.35
N PRO A 135 12.44 -9.47 -7.41
CA PRO A 135 13.57 -9.61 -6.50
C PRO A 135 14.89 -9.77 -7.28
N ALA A 136 15.84 -8.87 -7.06
CA ALA A 136 17.09 -8.82 -7.84
C ALA A 136 17.97 -10.06 -7.69
N ASP A 137 17.82 -10.78 -6.57
CA ASP A 137 18.54 -12.01 -6.24
C ASP A 137 17.87 -13.29 -6.74
N VAL A 138 16.74 -13.19 -7.44
CA VAL A 138 16.02 -14.34 -8.01
C VAL A 138 16.21 -14.39 -9.53
N PRO A 139 17.15 -15.19 -10.05
CA PRO A 139 17.32 -15.37 -11.49
C PRO A 139 16.17 -16.15 -12.12
N GLY A 140 16.05 -16.04 -13.45
CA GLY A 140 15.19 -16.90 -14.27
C GLY A 140 13.83 -16.31 -14.64
N LYS A 141 13.54 -15.05 -14.26
CA LYS A 141 12.33 -14.33 -14.66
C LYS A 141 12.05 -14.44 -16.17
N ASP A 142 13.06 -14.17 -17.00
CA ASP A 142 12.91 -14.13 -18.47
C ASP A 142 12.74 -15.52 -19.12
N LYS A 143 12.93 -16.60 -18.36
CA LYS A 143 12.78 -17.99 -18.83
C LYS A 143 11.39 -18.54 -18.56
N PHE A 144 10.67 -17.98 -17.58
CA PHE A 144 9.37 -18.46 -17.18
C PHE A 144 8.36 -18.31 -18.33
N GLN A 145 7.70 -19.41 -18.69
CA GLN A 145 6.73 -19.44 -19.80
C GLN A 145 5.32 -19.06 -19.37
N GLY A 146 5.06 -19.02 -18.06
CA GLY A 146 3.78 -18.65 -17.48
C GLY A 146 3.61 -17.15 -17.24
N ASP A 147 2.46 -16.78 -16.68
CA ASP A 147 2.13 -15.37 -16.42
C ASP A 147 2.78 -14.86 -15.13
N ILE A 148 3.35 -13.65 -15.17
CA ILE A 148 3.86 -12.95 -13.98
C ILE A 148 3.05 -11.67 -13.79
N ILE A 149 2.32 -11.59 -12.69
CA ILE A 149 1.41 -10.47 -12.41
C ILE A 149 1.75 -9.86 -11.05
N HIS A 150 1.78 -8.53 -10.96
CA HIS A 150 1.85 -7.85 -9.68
C HIS A 150 0.45 -7.47 -9.19
N SER A 151 0.15 -7.65 -7.90
CA SER A 151 -1.17 -7.37 -7.30
C SER A 151 -1.70 -5.95 -7.56
N ALA A 152 -0.81 -4.96 -7.65
CA ALA A 152 -1.16 -3.57 -7.99
C ALA A 152 -1.37 -3.28 -9.49
N ARG A 153 -1.07 -4.24 -10.37
CA ARG A 153 -1.22 -4.20 -11.83
C ARG A 153 -1.91 -5.48 -12.29
N TRP A 154 -3.09 -5.71 -11.72
CA TRP A 154 -3.85 -6.93 -11.95
C TRP A 154 -4.27 -7.06 -13.41
N ASP A 155 -3.90 -8.17 -14.05
CA ASP A 155 -4.36 -8.50 -15.40
C ASP A 155 -5.57 -9.44 -15.30
N SER A 156 -6.74 -8.94 -15.70
CA SER A 156 -7.99 -9.71 -15.68
C SER A 156 -8.13 -10.68 -16.86
N SER A 157 -7.20 -10.65 -17.82
CA SER A 157 -7.19 -11.58 -18.95
C SER A 157 -6.52 -12.93 -18.64
N VAL A 158 -5.75 -13.02 -17.56
CA VAL A 158 -5.09 -14.25 -17.14
C VAL A 158 -6.09 -15.25 -16.54
N ASP A 159 -6.08 -16.47 -17.08
CA ASP A 159 -6.94 -17.57 -16.64
C ASP A 159 -6.25 -18.40 -15.55
N PHE A 160 -6.82 -18.36 -14.35
CA PHE A 160 -6.33 -19.10 -13.18
C PHE A 160 -6.93 -20.52 -13.08
N HIS A 161 -7.92 -20.86 -13.90
CA HIS A 161 -8.67 -22.11 -13.75
C HIS A 161 -7.78 -23.33 -13.98
N GLY A 162 -7.69 -24.19 -12.97
CA GLY A 162 -6.87 -25.39 -13.02
C GLY A 162 -5.36 -25.15 -12.98
N LYS A 163 -4.91 -23.92 -12.71
CA LYS A 163 -3.49 -23.52 -12.70
C LYS A 163 -2.83 -23.66 -11.34
N ASN A 164 -1.52 -23.94 -11.34
CA ASN A 164 -0.64 -23.87 -10.19
C ASN A 164 -0.14 -22.44 -10.03
N VAL A 165 -0.52 -21.79 -8.93
CA VAL A 165 -0.25 -20.38 -8.68
C VAL A 165 0.72 -20.22 -7.53
N VAL A 166 1.83 -19.52 -7.76
CA VAL A 166 2.78 -19.14 -6.71
C VAL A 166 2.53 -17.69 -6.32
N VAL A 167 2.23 -17.44 -5.05
CA VAL A 167 1.99 -16.08 -4.52
C VAL A 167 3.15 -15.65 -3.64
N VAL A 168 3.84 -14.57 -4.01
CA VAL A 168 4.98 -14.04 -3.27
C VAL A 168 4.54 -12.94 -2.31
N GLY A 169 4.53 -13.21 -1.00
CA GLY A 169 4.22 -12.24 0.04
C GLY A 169 2.97 -12.55 0.86
N THR A 170 2.89 -11.95 2.05
CA THR A 170 1.82 -12.11 3.04
C THR A 170 1.29 -10.77 3.56
N GLY A 171 1.45 -9.70 2.78
CA GLY A 171 0.91 -8.38 3.11
C GLY A 171 -0.62 -8.31 2.99
N CYS A 172 -1.18 -7.11 3.16
CA CYS A 172 -2.63 -6.86 3.03
C CYS A 172 -3.18 -7.37 1.69
N SER A 173 -2.47 -7.11 0.57
CA SER A 173 -2.91 -7.55 -0.75
C SER A 173 -3.00 -9.08 -0.86
N ALA A 174 -2.00 -9.79 -0.35
CA ALA A 174 -1.96 -11.24 -0.38
C ALA A 174 -3.12 -11.86 0.42
N ALA A 175 -3.38 -11.34 1.62
CA ALA A 175 -4.46 -11.83 2.48
C ALA A 175 -5.86 -11.68 1.85
N GLN A 176 -6.03 -10.71 0.94
CA GLN A 176 -7.28 -10.50 0.21
C GLN A 176 -7.38 -11.37 -1.05
N LEU A 177 -6.29 -11.49 -1.80
CA LEU A 177 -6.30 -12.19 -3.09
C LEU A 177 -6.25 -13.72 -2.96
N VAL A 178 -5.48 -14.25 -2.00
CA VAL A 178 -5.22 -15.69 -1.89
C VAL A 178 -6.52 -16.50 -1.72
N PRO A 179 -7.45 -16.12 -0.82
CA PRO A 179 -8.73 -16.82 -0.70
C PRO A 179 -9.55 -16.79 -2.00
N ARG A 180 -9.44 -15.72 -2.78
CA ARG A 180 -10.17 -15.55 -4.05
C ARG A 180 -9.63 -16.44 -5.16
N LEU A 181 -8.32 -16.68 -5.22
CA LEU A 181 -7.71 -17.60 -6.19
C LEU A 181 -8.28 -19.03 -6.09
N LEU A 182 -8.62 -19.45 -4.87
CA LEU A 182 -9.20 -20.77 -4.58
C LEU A 182 -10.71 -20.83 -4.86
N SER A 183 -11.39 -19.68 -4.89
CA SER A 183 -12.84 -19.60 -5.11
C SER A 183 -13.24 -20.05 -6.51
N SER A 184 -14.53 -20.35 -6.72
CA SER A 184 -15.08 -20.73 -8.04
C SER A 184 -14.84 -19.68 -9.13
N ASP A 185 -14.63 -18.42 -8.75
CA ASP A 185 -14.43 -17.34 -9.71
C ASP A 185 -13.08 -17.42 -10.42
N TYR A 186 -12.07 -18.05 -9.80
CA TYR A 186 -10.71 -18.19 -10.33
C TYR A 186 -10.28 -19.65 -10.49
N GLY A 187 -10.70 -20.53 -9.58
CA GLY A 187 -10.58 -21.98 -9.74
C GLY A 187 -9.15 -22.52 -9.82
N ALA A 188 -8.18 -21.89 -9.14
CA ALA A 188 -6.80 -22.40 -9.12
C ALA A 188 -6.76 -23.86 -8.62
N SER A 189 -5.94 -24.70 -9.27
CA SER A 189 -5.77 -26.10 -8.88
C SER A 189 -4.91 -26.21 -7.62
N HIS A 190 -3.89 -25.36 -7.51
CA HIS A 190 -3.01 -25.29 -6.36
C HIS A 190 -2.51 -23.85 -6.16
N VAL A 191 -2.42 -23.41 -4.90
CA VAL A 191 -1.87 -22.11 -4.53
C VAL A 191 -0.78 -22.30 -3.49
N THR A 192 0.48 -21.99 -3.85
CA THR A 192 1.60 -21.97 -2.91
C THR A 192 1.97 -20.53 -2.56
N GLN A 193 1.71 -20.12 -1.32
CA GLN A 193 2.03 -18.79 -0.83
C GLN A 193 3.38 -18.79 -0.08
N LEU A 194 4.28 -17.90 -0.52
CA LEU A 194 5.61 -17.74 0.04
C LEU A 194 5.61 -16.61 1.08
N MET A 195 5.78 -16.98 2.35
CA MET A 195 5.81 -16.07 3.49
C MET A 195 7.22 -15.86 4.00
N ARG A 196 7.69 -14.60 4.00
CA ARG A 196 8.97 -14.24 4.62
C ARG A 196 8.83 -14.05 6.13
N GLU A 197 7.79 -13.35 6.55
CA GLU A 197 7.53 -12.95 7.93
C GLU A 197 6.02 -12.91 8.16
N PRO A 198 5.51 -13.51 9.23
CA PRO A 198 4.07 -13.54 9.49
C PRO A 198 3.56 -12.16 9.95
N PRO A 199 2.44 -11.68 9.39
CA PRO A 199 1.81 -10.45 9.86
C PRO A 199 0.99 -10.67 11.14
N TRP A 200 0.72 -9.59 11.88
CA TRP A 200 -0.35 -9.60 12.89
C TRP A 200 -1.71 -9.49 12.20
N VAL A 201 -2.56 -10.48 12.44
CA VAL A 201 -3.89 -10.61 11.83
C VAL A 201 -4.97 -10.42 12.89
N LEU A 202 -5.83 -9.42 12.70
CA LEU A 202 -7.01 -9.17 13.53
C LEU A 202 -8.20 -10.00 13.03
N PRO A 203 -9.11 -10.43 13.93
CA PRO A 203 -10.41 -10.93 13.53
C PRO A 203 -11.17 -9.93 12.66
N ARG A 204 -12.08 -10.45 11.83
CA ARG A 204 -13.01 -9.63 11.06
C ARG A 204 -13.76 -8.66 11.97
N VAL A 205 -13.69 -7.37 11.65
CA VAL A 205 -14.51 -6.36 12.32
C VAL A 205 -15.91 -6.39 11.73
N THR A 206 -16.92 -6.48 12.58
CA THR A 206 -18.33 -6.40 12.19
C THR A 206 -18.87 -5.01 12.55
N PRO A 207 -19.76 -4.43 11.72
CA PRO A 207 -20.40 -3.17 12.07
C PRO A 207 -21.31 -3.34 13.30
N PRO A 208 -21.63 -2.26 14.02
CA PRO A 208 -22.65 -2.30 15.08
C PRO A 208 -23.94 -2.93 14.55
N LEU A 209 -24.53 -3.85 15.34
CA LEU A 209 -25.74 -4.60 14.99
C LEU A 209 -25.59 -5.60 13.81
N GLY A 210 -24.36 -5.82 13.31
CA GLY A 210 -24.02 -6.84 12.33
C GLY A 210 -24.26 -6.44 10.87
N ASP A 211 -23.71 -7.24 9.94
CA ASP A 211 -23.70 -6.92 8.50
C ASP A 211 -25.11 -6.80 7.90
N SER A 212 -26.05 -7.66 8.35
CA SER A 212 -27.43 -7.65 7.85
C SER A 212 -28.14 -6.35 8.21
N PHE A 213 -27.96 -5.88 9.45
CA PHE A 213 -28.49 -4.58 9.87
C PHE A 213 -27.85 -3.45 9.08
N TYR A 214 -26.52 -3.44 8.98
CA TYR A 214 -25.80 -2.41 8.23
C TYR A 214 -26.32 -2.30 6.79
N LYS A 215 -26.36 -3.42 6.08
CA LYS A 215 -26.81 -3.45 4.68
C LYS A 215 -28.27 -3.01 4.52
N SER A 216 -29.15 -3.38 5.45
CA SER A 216 -30.58 -3.12 5.33
C SER A 216 -30.97 -1.71 5.76
N TRP A 217 -30.32 -1.17 6.79
CA TRP A 217 -30.75 0.05 7.46
C TRP A 217 -29.75 1.20 7.36
N SER A 218 -28.44 0.92 7.28
CA SER A 218 -27.44 2.01 7.25
C SER A 218 -27.67 3.00 6.11
N PRO A 219 -27.98 2.58 4.86
CA PRO A 219 -28.27 3.53 3.78
C PRO A 219 -29.44 4.46 4.08
N PHE A 220 -30.53 3.91 4.63
CA PHE A 220 -31.70 4.69 5.01
C PHE A 220 -31.38 5.66 6.16
N LEU A 221 -30.74 5.18 7.22
CA LEU A 221 -30.40 5.99 8.39
C LEU A 221 -29.43 7.12 8.04
N CYS A 222 -28.36 6.82 7.30
CA CYS A 222 -27.38 7.82 6.86
C CYS A 222 -27.98 8.89 5.95
N LYS A 223 -28.99 8.54 5.14
CA LYS A 223 -29.61 9.47 4.19
C LYS A 223 -30.75 10.29 4.78
N TYR A 224 -31.60 9.69 5.60
CA TYR A 224 -32.88 10.28 6.00
C TYR A 224 -32.98 10.65 7.48
N VAL A 225 -32.10 10.15 8.34
CA VAL A 225 -32.11 10.50 9.78
C VAL A 225 -31.08 11.62 10.03
N PRO A 226 -31.53 12.85 10.35
CA PRO A 226 -30.62 13.96 10.61
C PRO A 226 -29.63 13.64 11.74
N GLY A 227 -28.35 13.92 11.51
CA GLY A 227 -27.29 13.71 12.50
C GLY A 227 -26.76 12.28 12.60
N TYR A 228 -27.44 11.27 12.04
CA TYR A 228 -27.00 9.87 12.17
C TYR A 228 -25.62 9.64 11.54
N MET A 229 -25.41 10.11 10.31
CA MET A 229 -24.14 9.94 9.60
C MET A 229 -22.99 10.62 10.34
N GLN A 230 -23.22 11.81 10.91
CA GLN A 230 -22.23 12.55 11.68
C GLN A 230 -21.86 11.82 12.97
N ILE A 231 -22.85 11.34 13.72
CA ILE A 231 -22.62 10.55 14.94
C ILE A 231 -21.89 9.26 14.59
N PHE A 232 -22.31 8.56 13.54
CA PHE A 232 -21.69 7.31 13.13
C PHE A 232 -20.22 7.50 12.75
N ARG A 233 -19.91 8.51 11.93
CA ARG A 233 -18.53 8.90 11.62
C ARG A 233 -17.74 9.28 12.87
N ALA A 234 -18.33 10.03 13.80
CA ALA A 234 -17.67 10.42 15.05
C ALA A 234 -17.34 9.21 15.93
N VAL A 235 -18.25 8.22 16.02
CA VAL A 235 -18.02 6.97 16.76
C VAL A 235 -16.91 6.16 16.12
N VAL A 236 -16.92 6.01 14.78
CA VAL A 236 -15.84 5.33 14.05
C VAL A 236 -14.51 6.04 14.27
N ALA A 237 -14.47 7.36 14.11
CA ALA A 237 -13.28 8.18 14.32
C ALA A 237 -12.75 8.01 15.75
N LEU A 238 -13.60 8.15 16.76
CA LEU A 238 -13.22 7.96 18.16
C LEU A 238 -12.66 6.55 18.41
N ALA A 239 -13.30 5.52 17.87
CA ALA A 239 -12.80 4.14 17.99
C ALA A 239 -11.41 3.97 17.37
N THR A 240 -11.17 4.57 16.19
CA THR A 240 -9.84 4.54 15.54
C THR A 240 -8.79 5.37 16.29
N GLU A 241 -9.16 6.52 16.85
CA GLU A 241 -8.24 7.38 17.63
C GLU A 241 -7.86 6.74 18.97
N LEU A 242 -8.79 6.04 19.64
CA LEU A 242 -8.47 5.26 20.85
C LEU A 242 -7.45 4.14 20.58
N ASP A 243 -7.36 3.68 19.33
CA ASP A 243 -6.40 2.68 18.89
C ASP A 243 -4.96 3.24 18.83
N PHE A 244 -4.79 4.56 18.78
CA PHE A 244 -3.48 5.22 18.82
C PHE A 244 -2.67 4.86 20.07
N GLY A 245 -3.36 4.57 21.19
CA GLY A 245 -2.75 4.07 22.41
C GLY A 245 -1.96 2.76 22.29
N LEU A 246 -2.08 2.04 21.17
CA LEU A 246 -1.25 0.86 20.89
C LEU A 246 0.16 1.22 20.43
N PHE A 247 0.39 2.46 19.99
CA PHE A 247 1.61 2.83 19.26
C PHE A 247 2.68 3.49 20.12
N GLY A 248 2.36 3.98 21.32
CA GLY A 248 3.33 4.60 22.24
C GLY A 248 4.27 3.59 22.92
N ALA A 249 5.39 4.05 23.48
CA ALA A 249 6.39 3.24 24.18
C ALA A 249 6.15 3.13 25.70
N GLU A 250 5.08 3.71 26.22
CA GLU A 250 4.78 3.65 27.65
C GLU A 250 4.34 2.25 28.08
N ARG A 251 4.51 1.95 29.38
CA ARG A 251 4.10 0.67 29.99
C ARG A 251 2.62 0.30 29.76
N TRP A 252 1.74 1.29 29.67
CA TRP A 252 0.31 1.03 29.41
C TRP A 252 0.08 0.61 27.96
N SER A 253 0.78 1.25 27.01
CA SER A 253 0.79 0.92 25.58
C SER A 253 1.35 -0.48 25.35
N GLU A 254 2.46 -0.82 26.03
CA GLU A 254 3.04 -2.18 26.06
C GLU A 254 2.04 -3.23 26.55
N ARG A 255 1.40 -3.01 27.71
CA ARG A 255 0.38 -3.93 28.24
C ARG A 255 -0.82 -4.10 27.32
N LYS A 256 -1.24 -3.03 26.64
CA LYS A 256 -2.33 -3.06 25.65
C LYS A 256 -1.92 -3.94 24.46
N ARG A 257 -0.68 -3.79 23.96
CA ARG A 257 -0.10 -4.66 22.92
C ARG A 257 0.02 -6.11 23.37
N ASP A 258 0.50 -6.40 24.58
CA ASP A 258 0.64 -7.78 25.09
C ASP A 258 -0.70 -8.49 25.24
N THR A 259 -1.73 -7.73 25.65
CA THR A 259 -3.10 -8.25 25.73
C THR A 259 -3.65 -8.55 24.35
N LEU A 260 -3.48 -7.63 23.41
CA LEU A 260 -3.89 -7.83 22.01
C LEU A 260 -3.12 -8.99 21.38
N GLN A 261 -1.80 -9.08 21.57
CA GLN A 261 -0.97 -10.18 21.10
C GLN A 261 -1.52 -11.55 21.53
N ARG A 262 -1.87 -11.71 22.82
CA ARG A 262 -2.47 -12.96 23.31
C ARG A 262 -3.81 -13.26 22.64
N GLN A 263 -4.65 -12.24 22.41
CA GLN A 263 -5.92 -12.40 21.69
C GLN A 263 -5.71 -12.80 20.23
N LEU A 264 -4.75 -12.19 19.54
CA LEU A 264 -4.45 -12.49 18.14
C LEU A 264 -3.85 -13.89 17.97
N LEU A 265 -2.96 -14.31 18.87
CA LEU A 265 -2.42 -15.68 18.89
C LEU A 265 -3.51 -16.71 19.18
N LYS A 266 -4.45 -16.40 20.07
CA LYS A 266 -5.62 -17.23 20.32
C LYS A 266 -6.50 -17.36 19.06
N HIS A 267 -6.84 -16.25 18.42
CA HIS A 267 -7.60 -16.22 17.16
C HIS A 267 -6.92 -17.05 16.07
N MET A 268 -5.61 -16.90 15.90
CA MET A 268 -4.81 -17.69 14.96
C MET A 268 -4.93 -19.19 15.25
N ARG A 269 -4.72 -19.61 16.51
CA ARG A 269 -4.79 -21.03 16.89
C ARG A 269 -6.18 -21.64 16.74
N GLU A 270 -7.24 -20.85 16.95
CA GLU A 270 -8.63 -21.29 16.82
C GLU A 270 -9.09 -21.37 15.36
N THR A 271 -8.53 -20.53 14.48
CA THR A 271 -8.99 -20.40 13.09
C THR A 271 -8.13 -21.19 12.11
N VAL A 272 -6.82 -21.28 12.34
CA VAL A 272 -5.87 -21.92 11.42
C VAL A 272 -5.78 -23.43 11.74
N PRO A 273 -5.75 -24.32 10.72
CA PRO A 273 -5.57 -25.74 10.99
C PRO A 273 -4.18 -26.00 11.59
N PRO A 274 -4.05 -26.95 12.52
CA PRO A 274 -2.76 -27.25 13.17
C PRO A 274 -1.72 -27.89 12.22
N LYS A 275 -2.12 -28.45 11.07
CA LYS A 275 -1.23 -29.18 10.16
C LYS A 275 -1.14 -28.56 8.76
N VAL A 276 0.02 -28.72 8.12
CA VAL A 276 0.29 -28.38 6.72
C VAL A 276 0.03 -29.61 5.84
N GLY A 277 -0.80 -29.46 4.81
CA GLY A 277 -0.84 -30.33 3.63
C GLY A 277 -1.17 -31.82 3.84
N HIS A 278 -1.33 -32.55 2.73
CA HIS A 278 -1.46 -34.02 2.67
C HIS A 278 -0.32 -34.53 1.81
N HIS A 279 0.83 -34.85 2.42
CA HIS A 279 1.98 -35.43 1.72
C HIS A 279 1.89 -36.97 1.63
N GLY A 280 0.80 -37.54 2.12
CA GLY A 280 0.61 -38.98 2.26
C GLY A 280 1.11 -39.47 3.63
N PRO A 281 0.61 -40.61 4.14
CA PRO A 281 0.76 -41.00 5.54
C PRO A 281 2.22 -41.11 6.00
N PHE A 282 3.15 -41.41 5.10
CA PHE A 282 4.59 -41.52 5.40
C PHE A 282 5.29 -40.16 5.55
N LEU A 283 5.09 -39.23 4.62
CA LEU A 283 5.66 -37.88 4.68
C LEU A 283 4.97 -37.02 5.74
N ASP A 284 3.66 -37.19 5.93
CA ASP A 284 2.93 -36.54 7.01
C ASP A 284 3.49 -37.01 8.36
N ALA A 285 3.70 -38.31 8.58
CA ALA A 285 4.32 -38.81 9.81
C ALA A 285 5.75 -38.28 10.03
N LEU A 286 6.53 -38.06 8.97
CA LEU A 286 7.89 -37.51 9.06
C LEU A 286 7.93 -36.00 9.32
N LEU A 287 6.93 -35.25 8.85
CA LEU A 287 6.87 -33.78 8.90
C LEU A 287 5.97 -33.23 10.02
N THR A 288 5.11 -34.06 10.62
CA THR A 288 4.12 -33.64 11.66
C THR A 288 4.79 -33.12 12.95
N GLU A 289 6.03 -33.53 13.27
CA GLU A 289 6.77 -32.98 14.43
C GLU A 289 7.48 -31.64 14.12
N VAL A 290 7.58 -31.23 12.85
CA VAL A 290 8.49 -30.18 12.40
C VAL A 290 7.78 -28.97 11.77
N TYR A 291 6.58 -29.13 11.20
CA TYR A 291 5.89 -28.08 10.44
C TYR A 291 4.40 -27.91 10.80
N GLN A 292 4.10 -26.92 11.64
CA GLN A 292 2.72 -26.51 11.93
C GLN A 292 2.51 -25.07 11.49
N TYR A 293 1.35 -24.76 10.88
CA TYR A 293 1.02 -23.38 10.53
C TYR A 293 1.07 -22.44 11.73
N HIS A 294 0.72 -22.94 12.92
CA HIS A 294 0.77 -22.17 14.17
C HIS A 294 2.18 -21.68 14.53
N ASP A 295 3.21 -22.47 14.23
CA ASP A 295 4.60 -22.10 14.48
C ASP A 295 5.02 -20.97 13.52
N ILE A 296 4.84 -21.17 12.22
CA ILE A 296 5.30 -20.21 11.20
C ILE A 296 4.47 -18.92 11.16
N LEU A 297 3.22 -18.95 11.65
CA LEU A 297 2.34 -17.79 11.73
C LEU A 297 2.50 -16.98 13.02
N THR A 298 3.35 -17.40 13.96
CA THR A 298 3.59 -16.65 15.21
C THR A 298 4.60 -15.52 14.96
N PRO A 299 4.21 -14.23 15.01
CA PRO A 299 5.14 -13.13 14.79
C PRO A 299 6.02 -12.87 16.01
N HIS A 300 7.31 -12.57 15.77
CA HIS A 300 8.30 -12.27 16.82
C HIS A 300 8.60 -10.78 16.98
N TYR A 301 7.65 -9.93 16.65
CA TYR A 301 7.74 -8.48 16.79
C TYR A 301 6.45 -7.91 17.40
N SER A 302 6.52 -6.73 18.02
CA SER A 302 5.38 -6.16 18.73
C SER A 302 4.19 -5.82 17.82
N VAL A 303 2.98 -6.05 18.32
CA VAL A 303 1.74 -5.64 17.64
C VAL A 303 1.76 -4.14 17.35
N GLY A 304 1.42 -3.75 16.11
CA GLY A 304 1.42 -2.34 15.68
C GLY A 304 2.76 -1.84 15.11
N CYS A 305 3.85 -2.61 15.20
CA CYS A 305 5.12 -2.25 14.56
C CYS A 305 4.99 -2.20 13.03
N LYS A 306 4.14 -3.04 12.45
CA LYS A 306 3.70 -2.99 11.05
C LYS A 306 2.20 -2.74 10.99
N ARG A 307 1.72 -2.31 9.82
CA ARG A 307 0.28 -2.27 9.55
C ARG A 307 -0.31 -3.67 9.76
N ARG A 308 -1.39 -3.73 10.54
CA ARG A 308 -2.07 -4.96 10.90
C ARG A 308 -3.04 -5.35 9.78
N ILE A 309 -3.27 -6.65 9.61
CA ILE A 309 -4.17 -7.20 8.56
C ILE A 309 -5.49 -7.58 9.23
N TYR A 310 -6.62 -7.32 8.58
CA TYR A 310 -7.92 -7.84 9.02
C TYR A 310 -8.23 -9.14 8.28
N ASP A 311 -8.50 -10.19 9.05
CA ASP A 311 -8.88 -11.50 8.54
C ASP A 311 -10.32 -11.45 8.04
N THR A 312 -10.48 -11.53 6.73
CA THR A 312 -11.79 -11.72 6.11
C THR A 312 -11.99 -13.16 5.69
N ALA A 313 -10.93 -13.77 5.13
CA ALA A 313 -10.94 -15.15 4.65
C ALA A 313 -9.54 -15.79 4.59
N TRP A 314 -8.48 -15.14 5.10
CA TRP A 314 -7.11 -15.64 4.91
C TRP A 314 -6.79 -16.82 5.81
N PHE A 315 -7.05 -16.73 7.13
CA PHE A 315 -6.86 -17.90 7.98
C PHE A 315 -7.82 -19.05 7.63
N PRO A 316 -9.12 -18.79 7.36
CA PRO A 316 -10.01 -19.84 6.89
C PRO A 316 -9.56 -20.56 5.62
N CYS A 317 -8.94 -19.87 4.66
CA CYS A 317 -8.53 -20.52 3.41
C CYS A 317 -7.36 -21.51 3.58
N LEU A 318 -6.64 -21.46 4.70
CA LEU A 318 -5.58 -22.43 5.00
C LEU A 318 -6.10 -23.86 5.28
N HIS A 319 -7.42 -24.03 5.44
CA HIS A 319 -8.07 -25.35 5.50
C HIS A 319 -8.28 -25.98 4.13
N ASP A 320 -8.17 -25.23 3.04
CA ASP A 320 -8.34 -25.77 1.69
C ASP A 320 -7.14 -26.66 1.33
N SER A 321 -7.40 -27.88 0.85
CA SER A 321 -6.35 -28.84 0.49
C SER A 321 -5.49 -28.39 -0.70
N ARG A 322 -5.96 -27.41 -1.48
CA ARG A 322 -5.23 -26.79 -2.59
C ARG A 322 -4.32 -25.65 -2.14
N MET A 323 -4.35 -25.28 -0.87
CA MET A 323 -3.57 -24.17 -0.31
C MET A 323 -2.35 -24.66 0.46
N GLU A 324 -1.18 -24.13 0.12
CA GLU A 324 0.04 -24.32 0.88
C GLU A 324 0.65 -22.98 1.27
N LEU A 325 0.84 -22.76 2.58
CA LEU A 325 1.64 -21.65 3.09
C LEU A 325 3.04 -22.16 3.46
N THR A 326 4.09 -21.56 2.89
CA THR A 326 5.47 -21.95 3.17
C THR A 326 6.37 -20.78 3.51
N THR A 327 7.41 -21.05 4.31
CA THR A 327 8.49 -20.11 4.64
C THR A 327 9.71 -20.24 3.74
N LEU A 328 9.69 -21.18 2.79
CA LEU A 328 10.74 -21.28 1.78
C LEU A 328 10.72 -20.05 0.86
N ALA A 329 11.89 -19.52 0.58
CA ALA A 329 12.09 -18.40 -0.32
C ALA A 329 12.17 -18.89 -1.77
N MET A 330 11.61 -18.10 -2.69
CA MET A 330 11.88 -18.23 -4.11
C MET A 330 13.36 -17.97 -4.38
N LYS A 331 14.07 -18.93 -4.98
CA LYS A 331 15.51 -18.87 -5.27
C LYS A 331 15.81 -18.69 -6.74
N SER A 332 15.04 -19.34 -7.59
CA SER A 332 15.11 -19.15 -9.05
C SER A 332 13.80 -19.61 -9.68
N VAL A 333 13.62 -19.24 -10.93
CA VAL A 333 12.49 -19.65 -11.76
C VAL A 333 13.00 -20.36 -13.01
N ASP A 334 12.43 -21.51 -13.33
CA ASP A 334 12.68 -22.23 -14.58
C ASP A 334 11.48 -22.05 -15.52
N GLU A 335 11.41 -22.78 -16.64
CA GLU A 335 10.37 -22.55 -17.65
C GLU A 335 8.93 -22.76 -17.13
N GLN A 336 8.72 -23.75 -16.24
CA GLN A 336 7.39 -24.14 -15.75
C GLN A 336 7.39 -24.45 -14.24
N SER A 337 8.41 -23.98 -13.52
CA SER A 337 8.57 -24.27 -12.09
C SER A 337 9.28 -23.14 -11.34
N VAL A 338 9.05 -23.12 -10.02
CA VAL A 338 9.72 -22.24 -9.08
C VAL A 338 10.56 -23.08 -8.13
N ASN A 339 11.84 -22.74 -8.02
CA ASN A 339 12.76 -23.40 -7.10
C ASN A 339 12.74 -22.67 -5.76
N LEU A 340 12.34 -23.40 -4.73
CA LEU A 340 12.22 -22.93 -3.36
C LEU A 340 13.39 -23.44 -2.52
N GLY A 341 13.87 -22.61 -1.59
CA GLY A 341 14.92 -22.99 -0.65
C GLY A 341 14.95 -22.12 0.59
N PRO A 342 15.94 -22.29 1.48
CA PRO A 342 16.02 -21.55 2.74
C PRO A 342 16.12 -20.03 2.53
N GLY A 343 15.29 -19.25 3.22
CA GLY A 343 15.34 -17.78 3.17
C GLY A 343 16.46 -17.19 4.03
N SER A 344 16.97 -16.00 3.66
CA SER A 344 18.01 -15.27 4.43
C SER A 344 17.48 -14.55 5.66
N LYS A 345 16.15 -14.40 5.77
CA LYS A 345 15.43 -13.63 6.81
C LYS A 345 14.19 -14.38 7.33
N THR A 346 14.25 -15.71 7.45
CA THR A 346 13.14 -16.50 7.99
C THR A 346 12.96 -16.21 9.48
N HIS A 347 11.76 -15.78 9.88
CA HIS A 347 11.31 -15.81 11.29
C HIS A 347 11.50 -17.21 11.87
N PRO A 348 11.90 -17.27 13.15
CA PRO A 348 13.13 -17.94 13.56
C PRO A 348 13.49 -19.10 12.63
N ALA A 349 14.49 -18.83 11.81
CA ALA A 349 15.31 -19.84 11.16
C ALA A 349 15.74 -20.85 12.23
N GLU A 350 15.28 -22.10 12.17
CA GLU A 350 16.02 -23.25 12.70
C GLU A 350 15.45 -24.63 12.37
N LYS A 351 14.19 -24.77 11.90
CA LYS A 351 13.66 -26.12 11.59
C LYS A 351 13.89 -26.63 10.14
N HIS A 352 14.23 -25.76 9.18
CA HIS A 352 14.33 -26.13 7.74
C HIS A 352 15.70 -25.91 7.11
N THR A 353 16.76 -25.89 7.90
CA THR A 353 18.14 -25.80 7.40
C THR A 353 18.40 -26.95 6.42
N GLY A 354 18.36 -26.66 5.11
CA GLY A 354 18.71 -27.61 4.04
C GLY A 354 17.58 -28.06 3.11
N VAL A 355 16.31 -27.72 3.37
CA VAL A 355 15.21 -28.13 2.48
C VAL A 355 15.14 -27.20 1.27
N SER A 356 15.38 -27.75 0.08
CA SER A 356 15.10 -27.11 -1.21
C SER A 356 14.24 -28.03 -2.06
N ARG A 357 13.32 -27.46 -2.82
CA ARG A 357 12.43 -28.22 -3.71
C ARG A 357 11.98 -27.37 -4.88
N SER A 358 11.66 -28.02 -6.00
CA SER A 358 11.02 -27.37 -7.15
C SER A 358 9.51 -27.63 -7.08
N ILE A 359 8.71 -26.62 -7.37
CA ILE A 359 7.25 -26.74 -7.47
C ILE A 359 6.77 -26.30 -8.86
N PRO A 360 5.74 -26.95 -9.44
CA PRO A 360 5.16 -26.50 -10.70
C PRO A 360 4.52 -25.13 -10.51
N ALA A 361 4.65 -24.26 -11.52
CA ALA A 361 4.05 -22.94 -11.52
C ALA A 361 3.62 -22.58 -12.93
N ASP A 362 2.33 -22.29 -13.09
CA ASP A 362 1.76 -21.72 -14.31
C ASP A 362 1.66 -20.20 -14.21
N ILE A 363 1.49 -19.67 -13.00
CA ILE A 363 1.32 -18.24 -12.73
C ILE A 363 2.11 -17.86 -11.48
N ILE A 364 2.82 -16.73 -11.53
CA ILE A 364 3.46 -16.09 -10.38
C ILE A 364 2.78 -14.77 -10.07
N VAL A 365 2.20 -14.65 -8.89
CA VAL A 365 1.58 -13.41 -8.39
C VAL A 365 2.49 -12.75 -7.38
N LEU A 366 2.99 -11.55 -7.71
CA LEU A 366 3.77 -10.71 -6.81
C LEU A 366 2.82 -9.88 -5.92
N ALA A 367 2.77 -10.25 -4.65
CA ALA A 367 2.10 -9.52 -3.57
C ALA A 367 3.14 -8.97 -2.57
N ASN A 368 4.28 -8.52 -3.11
CA ASN A 368 5.48 -8.10 -2.37
C ASN A 368 5.51 -6.60 -2.03
N GLY A 369 4.48 -5.85 -2.39
CA GLY A 369 4.28 -4.46 -1.94
C GLY A 369 4.70 -3.41 -2.97
N PHE A 370 5.23 -2.28 -2.50
CA PHE A 370 5.54 -1.10 -3.32
C PHE A 370 6.98 -0.63 -3.05
N ALA A 371 7.55 0.11 -4.00
CA ALA A 371 8.83 0.80 -3.85
C ALA A 371 8.64 2.10 -3.04
N VAL A 372 8.66 2.00 -1.71
CA VAL A 372 8.27 3.10 -0.81
C VAL A 372 9.41 4.01 -0.32
N ASN A 373 10.67 3.60 -0.50
CA ASN A 373 11.82 4.36 0.02
C ASN A 373 12.31 5.46 -0.92
N ARG A 374 11.81 5.50 -2.17
CA ARG A 374 12.18 6.51 -3.16
C ARG A 374 10.97 7.36 -3.54
N TRP A 375 10.62 8.27 -2.63
CA TRP A 375 9.50 9.20 -2.81
C TRP A 375 9.58 9.93 -4.15
N PHE A 376 8.42 10.13 -4.80
CA PHE A 376 8.25 10.81 -6.09
C PHE A 376 8.90 10.15 -7.30
N HIS A 377 9.70 9.09 -7.16
CA HIS A 377 10.34 8.44 -8.31
C HIS A 377 9.30 7.84 -9.28
N PRO A 378 9.47 7.98 -10.61
CA PRO A 378 10.63 8.52 -11.34
C PRO A 378 10.61 10.04 -11.59
N LEU A 379 9.62 10.78 -11.09
CA LEU A 379 9.47 12.23 -11.32
C LEU A 379 10.70 13.00 -10.81
N GLN A 380 11.31 13.78 -11.70
CA GLN A 380 12.42 14.66 -11.34
C GLN A 380 11.90 16.04 -10.90
N ILE A 381 12.08 16.38 -9.63
CA ILE A 381 11.71 17.70 -9.10
C ILE A 381 12.99 18.47 -8.78
N VAL A 382 13.21 19.61 -9.42
CA VAL A 382 14.42 20.45 -9.29
C VAL A 382 14.06 21.77 -8.61
N GLY A 383 14.66 22.01 -7.46
CA GLY A 383 14.42 23.19 -6.63
C GLY A 383 15.20 24.43 -7.06
N SER A 384 15.11 25.48 -6.25
CA SER A 384 15.73 26.80 -6.50
C SER A 384 17.26 26.79 -6.49
N LYS A 385 17.88 25.79 -5.86
CA LYS A 385 19.34 25.59 -5.85
C LYS A 385 19.86 24.82 -7.07
N GLY A 386 18.96 24.30 -7.91
CA GLY A 386 19.31 23.42 -9.03
C GLY A 386 19.52 21.95 -8.66
N SER A 387 19.53 21.59 -7.37
CA SER A 387 19.50 20.20 -6.91
C SER A 387 18.11 19.60 -7.05
N THR A 388 18.07 18.29 -7.26
CA THR A 388 16.84 17.51 -7.25
C THR A 388 16.33 17.30 -5.83
N LEU A 389 15.03 17.02 -5.69
CA LEU A 389 14.42 16.68 -4.42
C LEU A 389 15.03 15.41 -3.81
N GLN A 390 15.42 14.45 -4.66
CA GLN A 390 16.08 13.23 -4.20
C GLN A 390 17.48 13.52 -3.64
N GLU A 391 18.29 14.32 -4.33
CA GLU A 391 19.62 14.73 -3.84
C GLU A 391 19.52 15.47 -2.50
N GLU A 392 18.53 16.36 -2.34
CA GLU A 392 18.33 17.08 -1.07
C GLU A 392 17.85 16.13 0.04
N PHE A 393 17.06 15.10 -0.27
CA PHE A 393 16.71 14.05 0.70
C PHE A 393 17.92 13.21 1.09
N ASP A 394 18.73 12.78 0.12
CA ASP A 394 19.92 11.97 0.35
C ASP A 394 20.94 12.73 1.20
N GLU A 395 21.20 14.02 0.91
CA GLU A 395 22.06 14.90 1.72
C GLU A 395 21.56 15.02 3.18
N ARG A 396 20.24 14.95 3.38
CA ARG A 396 19.59 15.05 4.70
C ARG A 396 19.44 13.70 5.41
N GLY A 397 19.94 12.60 4.85
CA GLY A 397 19.83 11.25 5.42
C GLY A 397 18.44 10.62 5.29
N GLY A 398 17.62 11.11 4.35
CA GLY A 398 16.32 10.55 4.00
C GLY A 398 15.22 11.61 3.84
N PRO A 399 14.03 11.22 3.34
CA PRO A 399 12.93 12.14 3.07
C PRO A 399 12.48 12.93 4.29
N GLN A 400 12.32 14.24 4.13
CA GLN A 400 11.90 15.18 5.18
C GLN A 400 11.06 16.29 4.56
N LEU A 401 9.94 16.66 5.20
CA LEU A 401 9.17 17.84 4.83
C LEU A 401 8.75 18.59 6.10
N TYR A 402 8.52 19.89 5.99
CA TYR A 402 7.82 20.64 7.03
C TYR A 402 6.35 20.21 7.03
N ARG A 403 5.90 19.60 8.14
CA ARG A 403 4.53 19.11 8.32
C ARG A 403 4.04 18.22 7.17
N GLY A 404 4.94 17.39 6.64
CA GLY A 404 4.64 16.48 5.53
C GLY A 404 4.25 17.14 4.21
N THR A 405 4.36 18.47 4.09
CA THR A 405 3.71 19.24 3.00
C THR A 405 4.68 20.12 2.21
N ALA A 406 5.70 20.74 2.82
CA ALA A 406 6.54 21.73 2.13
C ALA A 406 8.04 21.56 2.45
N LEU A 407 8.93 22.05 1.58
CA LEU A 407 10.38 21.96 1.76
C LEU A 407 11.09 23.28 1.44
N ASP A 408 12.13 23.60 2.19
CA ASP A 408 13.03 24.72 1.87
C ASP A 408 13.85 24.38 0.63
N GLY A 409 14.07 25.35 -0.27
CA GLY A 409 14.63 25.12 -1.60
C GLY A 409 13.61 24.74 -2.66
N PHE A 410 12.35 24.47 -2.30
CA PHE A 410 11.27 24.09 -3.22
C PHE A 410 10.07 25.04 -3.06
N PRO A 411 10.21 26.32 -3.44
CA PRO A 411 9.17 27.33 -3.24
C PRO A 411 7.90 27.00 -4.03
N ASN A 412 6.75 27.40 -3.50
CA ASN A 412 5.43 27.19 -4.08
C ASN A 412 5.08 25.72 -4.37
N MET A 413 5.88 24.77 -3.88
CA MET A 413 5.61 23.34 -3.97
C MET A 413 4.97 22.83 -2.68
N PHE A 414 3.90 22.06 -2.83
CA PHE A 414 3.19 21.41 -1.75
C PHE A 414 2.99 19.94 -2.05
N VAL A 415 3.03 19.09 -1.02
CA VAL A 415 2.89 17.64 -1.13
C VAL A 415 1.69 17.21 -0.30
N LEU A 416 0.84 16.38 -0.88
CA LEU A 416 -0.22 15.68 -0.19
C LEU A 416 0.21 14.22 0.03
N PHE A 417 -0.03 13.72 1.24
CA PHE A 417 0.41 12.42 1.72
C PHE A 417 1.93 12.22 1.59
N GLY A 418 2.72 13.25 1.92
CA GLY A 418 4.19 13.22 1.90
C GLY A 418 4.84 12.44 3.06
N PRO A 419 6.18 12.44 3.16
CA PRO A 419 6.91 11.88 4.29
C PRO A 419 6.36 12.32 5.65
N ASN A 420 6.43 11.42 6.63
CA ASN A 420 5.95 11.64 8.00
C ASN A 420 4.47 12.05 8.08
N SER A 421 3.61 11.37 7.33
CA SER A 421 2.14 11.59 7.36
C SER A 421 1.33 10.33 7.67
N PHE A 422 1.96 9.16 7.72
CA PHE A 422 1.28 7.91 7.97
C PHE A 422 1.10 7.65 9.48
N THR A 423 -0.13 7.54 9.96
CA THR A 423 -0.41 7.36 11.40
C THR A 423 -0.76 5.92 11.79
N GLY A 424 -1.02 5.04 10.81
CA GLY A 424 -1.28 3.61 11.03
C GLY A 424 -2.58 3.21 11.75
N HIS A 425 -3.30 4.15 12.35
CA HIS A 425 -4.52 3.90 13.13
C HIS A 425 -5.78 4.60 12.58
N SER A 426 -5.63 5.74 11.91
CA SER A 426 -6.73 6.59 11.44
C SER A 426 -6.87 6.61 9.91
N SER A 427 -7.88 7.31 9.40
CA SER A 427 -8.16 7.41 7.97
C SER A 427 -7.20 8.37 7.28
N VAL A 428 -6.60 7.93 6.16
CA VAL A 428 -5.78 8.80 5.31
C VAL A 428 -6.58 9.98 4.75
N VAL A 429 -7.89 9.82 4.55
CA VAL A 429 -8.76 10.89 4.03
C VAL A 429 -8.79 12.07 4.99
N LEU A 430 -8.86 11.81 6.31
CA LEU A 430 -8.80 12.87 7.33
C LEU A 430 -7.44 13.59 7.30
N GLY A 431 -6.35 12.83 7.20
CA GLY A 431 -5.00 13.39 7.07
C GLY A 431 -4.85 14.26 5.82
N LEU A 432 -5.40 13.81 4.69
CA LEU A 432 -5.40 14.53 3.42
C LEU A 432 -6.21 15.84 3.49
N GLU A 433 -7.42 15.84 4.06
CA GLU A 433 -8.21 17.06 4.21
C GLU A 433 -7.48 18.11 5.07
N ASN A 434 -6.81 17.67 6.14
CA ASN A 434 -5.98 18.55 6.98
C ASN A 434 -4.77 19.11 6.21
N GLN A 435 -4.09 18.28 5.41
CA GLN A 435 -2.97 18.73 4.58
C GLN A 435 -3.41 19.68 3.45
N VAL A 436 -4.56 19.43 2.81
CA VAL A 436 -5.14 20.34 1.81
C VAL A 436 -5.45 21.70 2.45
N ALA A 437 -6.09 21.72 3.62
CA ALA A 437 -6.37 22.97 4.35
C ALA A 437 -5.07 23.72 4.69
N GLN A 438 -4.03 23.00 5.12
CA GLN A 438 -2.72 23.58 5.38
C GLN A 438 -2.06 24.13 4.11
N ALA A 439 -2.05 23.36 3.02
CA ALA A 439 -1.48 23.78 1.75
C ALA A 439 -2.18 25.05 1.25
N ILE A 440 -3.51 25.10 1.27
CA ILE A 440 -4.29 26.30 0.86
C ILE A 440 -3.90 27.52 1.69
N LYS A 441 -3.69 27.35 3.00
CA LYS A 441 -3.24 28.44 3.87
C LYS A 441 -1.86 28.97 3.46
N LEU A 442 -0.93 28.09 3.09
CA LEU A 442 0.41 28.47 2.63
C LEU A 442 0.39 29.07 1.22
N MET A 443 -0.50 28.58 0.35
CA MET A 443 -0.67 29.04 -1.03
C MET A 443 -1.36 30.40 -1.13
N ARG A 444 -2.12 30.81 -0.11
CA ARG A 444 -2.99 32.00 -0.15
C ARG A 444 -2.29 33.27 -0.67
N PRO A 445 -1.08 33.66 -0.23
CA PRO A 445 -0.41 34.86 -0.76
C PRO A 445 -0.13 34.80 -2.26
N ILE A 446 0.09 33.60 -2.80
CA ILE A 446 0.29 33.38 -4.24
C ILE A 446 -1.05 33.52 -4.98
N LEU A 447 -2.09 32.90 -4.44
CA LEU A 447 -3.44 32.91 -5.03
C LEU A 447 -4.10 34.30 -4.98
N SER A 448 -3.78 35.13 -3.97
CA SER A 448 -4.27 36.52 -3.87
C SER A 448 -3.42 37.54 -4.63
N GLY A 449 -2.28 37.13 -5.20
CA GLY A 449 -1.35 38.03 -5.88
C GLY A 449 -0.48 38.89 -4.95
N GLU A 450 -0.50 38.63 -3.65
CA GLU A 450 0.32 39.34 -2.65
C GLU A 450 1.80 38.93 -2.69
N ALA A 451 2.10 37.71 -3.15
CA ALA A 451 3.45 37.20 -3.27
C ALA A 451 3.61 36.33 -4.52
N GLN A 452 4.77 36.39 -5.16
CA GLN A 452 5.14 35.46 -6.24
C GLN A 452 5.78 34.18 -5.71
N LYS A 453 6.28 34.21 -4.46
CA LYS A 453 7.05 33.13 -3.85
C LYS A 453 6.70 32.96 -2.38
N VAL A 454 6.32 31.76 -1.98
CA VAL A 454 6.20 31.31 -0.58
C VAL A 454 7.08 30.09 -0.39
N GLU A 455 7.85 30.09 0.69
CA GLU A 455 8.85 29.07 0.99
C GLU A 455 8.99 28.91 2.50
N VAL A 456 9.06 27.66 2.98
CA VAL A 456 9.34 27.39 4.39
C VAL A 456 10.82 27.65 4.68
N THR A 457 11.14 28.10 5.89
CA THR A 457 12.55 28.32 6.26
C THR A 457 13.24 26.98 6.55
N ARG A 458 14.53 26.89 6.21
CA ARG A 458 15.37 25.73 6.53
C ARG A 458 15.31 25.37 8.02
N SER A 459 15.41 26.36 8.90
CA SER A 459 15.33 26.13 10.36
C SER A 459 14.01 25.51 10.80
N ALA A 460 12.88 25.89 10.19
CA ALA A 460 11.58 25.31 10.50
C ALA A 460 11.48 23.84 10.07
N VAL A 461 11.99 23.50 8.89
CA VAL A 461 12.02 22.12 8.39
C VAL A 461 12.86 21.23 9.31
N TYR A 462 14.09 21.64 9.63
CA TYR A 462 14.99 20.87 10.48
C TYR A 462 14.45 20.72 11.90
N LYS A 463 13.92 21.79 12.50
CA LYS A 463 13.33 21.75 13.84
C LYS A 463 12.16 20.76 13.89
N TYR A 464 11.20 20.90 12.97
CA TYR A 464 10.03 20.01 12.92
C TYR A 464 10.45 18.54 12.73
N ASN A 465 11.39 18.27 11.84
CA ASN A 465 11.85 16.90 11.59
C ASN A 465 12.64 16.32 12.76
N ALA A 466 13.42 17.13 13.49
CA ALA A 466 14.10 16.68 14.70
C ALA A 466 13.10 16.29 15.80
N GLU A 467 12.02 17.07 15.96
CA GLU A 467 10.91 16.76 16.88
C GLU A 467 10.22 15.44 16.48
N VAL A 468 9.82 15.30 15.21
CA VAL A 468 9.20 14.06 14.69
C VAL A 468 10.09 12.84 14.90
N GLN A 469 11.38 12.91 14.59
CA GLN A 469 12.30 11.78 14.80
C GLN A 469 12.51 11.48 16.30
N SER A 470 12.48 12.48 17.16
CA SER A 470 12.55 12.30 18.61
C SER A 470 11.32 11.57 19.16
N ASP A 471 10.13 11.92 18.68
CA ASP A 471 8.88 11.30 19.11
C ASP A 471 8.70 9.89 18.51
N LEU A 472 9.12 9.66 17.26
CA LEU A 472 9.10 8.31 16.65
C LEU A 472 9.92 7.29 17.44
N LYS A 473 11.01 7.69 18.10
CA LYS A 473 11.78 6.80 19.01
C LYS A 473 10.95 6.29 20.18
N LYS A 474 9.89 7.00 20.55
CA LYS A 474 8.95 6.65 21.63
C LYS A 474 7.74 5.87 21.10
N THR A 475 7.84 5.28 19.91
CA THR A 475 6.76 4.51 19.30
C THR A 475 7.19 3.08 18.98
N VAL A 476 6.19 2.21 18.85
CA VAL A 476 6.37 0.82 18.40
C VAL A 476 6.91 0.73 16.97
N TRP A 477 6.79 1.78 16.14
CA TRP A 477 7.33 1.77 14.78
C TRP A 477 8.87 1.72 14.75
N ASN A 478 9.53 2.32 15.75
CA ASN A 478 11.00 2.28 15.86
C ASN A 478 11.47 1.30 16.95
N GLY A 479 10.65 1.04 17.99
CA GLY A 479 11.01 0.17 19.11
C GLY A 479 10.41 -1.24 19.09
N GLY A 480 9.54 -1.56 18.12
CA GLY A 480 8.75 -2.81 18.13
C GLY A 480 9.46 -4.05 17.60
N GLY A 481 10.75 -3.98 17.28
CA GLY A 481 11.57 -5.12 16.87
C GLY A 481 11.24 -5.72 15.50
N CYS A 482 10.50 -5.01 14.65
CA CYS A 482 10.16 -5.48 13.30
C CYS A 482 11.03 -4.84 12.22
N HIS A 483 11.24 -5.56 11.11
CA HIS A 483 11.73 -4.95 9.88
C HIS A 483 10.55 -4.39 9.09
N ASN A 484 10.34 -3.09 9.13
CA ASN A 484 9.28 -2.41 8.41
C ASN A 484 9.87 -1.51 7.30
N TRP A 485 9.02 -1.13 6.37
CA TRP A 485 9.39 -0.26 5.25
C TRP A 485 9.31 1.24 5.61
N TYR A 486 9.02 1.57 6.87
CA TYR A 486 8.98 2.96 7.34
C TYR A 486 10.39 3.52 7.57
N VAL A 487 11.33 2.64 7.89
CA VAL A 487 12.69 2.94 8.34
C VAL A 487 13.71 2.59 7.25
N ASN A 488 14.59 3.53 6.91
CA ASN A 488 15.70 3.29 5.98
C ASN A 488 16.90 2.60 6.68
N ASP A 489 17.94 2.25 5.93
CA ASP A 489 19.11 1.54 6.46
C ASP A 489 19.88 2.37 7.51
N ASP A 490 19.77 3.70 7.47
CA ASP A 490 20.34 4.62 8.46
C ASP A 490 19.49 4.75 9.74
N GLY A 491 18.38 4.02 9.84
CA GLY A 491 17.49 4.02 11.01
C GLY A 491 16.51 5.21 11.07
N ARG A 492 16.41 6.02 10.01
CA ARG A 492 15.46 7.13 9.91
C ARG A 492 14.08 6.65 9.49
N ASN A 493 13.04 7.05 10.22
CA ASN A 493 11.65 6.77 9.85
C ASN A 493 11.04 7.96 9.09
N SER A 494 10.87 7.80 7.78
CA SER A 494 10.35 8.85 6.89
C SER A 494 8.89 8.65 6.48
N MET A 495 8.22 7.60 6.95
CA MET A 495 6.82 7.34 6.62
C MET A 495 5.89 7.76 7.75
N SER A 496 6.19 7.33 8.98
CA SER A 496 5.27 7.45 10.10
C SER A 496 5.22 8.85 10.70
N TYR A 497 4.06 9.23 11.22
CA TYR A 497 3.82 10.41 12.05
C TYR A 497 3.46 9.99 13.48
N PRO A 498 4.23 10.41 14.50
CA PRO A 498 4.03 10.05 15.91
C PRO A 498 2.95 10.85 16.62
#